data_AF-A0A0G4E884-F1
#
_entry.id   AF-A0A0G4E884-F1
#
_cell.length_a   1.000
_cell.length_b   1.000
_cell.length_c   1.000
_cell.angle_alpha   90.00
_cell.angle_beta   90.00
_cell.angle_gamma   90.00
#
_symmetry.space_group_name_H-M   'P 1'
#
loop_
_entity.id
_entity.type
_entity.pdbx_description
1 polymer ?
#
loop_
_entity_poly.entity_id
_entity_poly.type
_entity_poly.pdbx_seq_one_letter_code
_entity_poly.pdbx_strand_id
1 'polypeptide(L)'
;MSDSKTAGGKPDASDVDCHLVELVFATTGEDDNAVSEDRKLRLKRSLLITMPFFNAALKEDSYAEGQTNRVVIREVGIDVARVVLQADSDATLNGLTKANFLPVLRALGYFCSAAATDADWIRQAERKMVRCG
;
A
#
# COMPACT_ATOMS: atom_id res chain seq x y z
N MET A 1 -28.66 26.39 45.09
CA MET A 1 -29.09 25.43 44.07
C MET A 1 -28.41 25.84 42.78
N SER A 2 -27.34 25.15 42.41
CA SER A 2 -26.62 25.40 41.17
C SER A 2 -26.43 24.05 40.49
N ASP A 3 -27.13 23.87 39.37
CA ASP A 3 -27.10 22.69 38.54
C ASP A 3 -25.78 22.63 37.75
N SER A 4 -24.94 21.64 38.04
CA SER A 4 -23.78 21.30 37.22
C SER A 4 -24.21 20.36 36.10
N LYS A 5 -24.48 20.98 34.94
CA LYS A 5 -24.80 20.32 33.67
C LYS A 5 -23.59 19.53 33.17
N THR A 6 -23.67 18.20 33.22
CA THR A 6 -22.70 17.27 32.65
C THR A 6 -22.71 17.40 31.13
N ALA A 7 -21.65 17.99 30.56
CA ALA A 7 -21.45 18.00 29.12
C ALA A 7 -20.93 16.62 28.69
N GLY A 8 -21.83 15.78 28.16
CA GLY A 8 -21.47 14.63 27.37
C GLY A 8 -20.91 15.11 26.02
N GLY A 9 -19.58 15.18 25.93
CA GLY A 9 -18.87 15.31 24.67
C GLY A 9 -18.96 13.98 23.92
N LYS A 10 -19.85 13.89 22.95
CA LYS A 10 -19.85 12.83 21.94
C LYS A 10 -18.53 12.95 21.17
N PRO A 11 -17.71 11.89 21.00
CA PRO A 11 -16.50 12.00 20.20
C PRO A 11 -16.89 12.34 18.76
N ASP A 12 -16.41 13.48 18.30
CA ASP A 12 -16.58 13.98 16.94
C ASP A 12 -15.92 12.97 15.98
N ALA A 13 -16.73 12.35 15.13
CA ALA A 13 -16.28 11.40 14.11
C ALA A 13 -15.62 12.10 12.90
N SER A 14 -14.94 13.23 13.13
CA SER A 14 -14.40 14.11 12.09
C SER A 14 -12.87 14.19 12.04
N ASP A 15 -12.14 13.53 12.93
CA ASP A 15 -10.71 13.22 12.70
C ASP A 15 -10.59 11.95 11.86
N VAL A 16 -11.14 11.99 10.65
CA VAL A 16 -10.83 10.99 9.64
C VAL A 16 -9.44 11.33 9.13
N ASP A 17 -8.46 10.73 9.80
CA ASP A 17 -7.03 10.67 9.51
C ASP A 17 -6.74 10.92 8.00
N CYS A 18 -6.48 12.20 7.67
CA CYS A 18 -6.30 12.71 6.31
C CYS A 18 -4.83 12.63 5.86
N HIS A 19 -4.01 11.79 6.51
CA HIS A 19 -2.61 11.64 6.15
C HIS A 19 -2.47 10.86 4.84
N LEU A 20 -2.23 11.59 3.75
CA LEU A 20 -1.82 11.02 2.47
C LEU A 20 -0.36 10.56 2.58
N VAL A 21 -0.07 9.38 2.04
CA VAL A 21 1.26 8.80 1.94
C VAL A 21 1.65 8.74 0.47
N GLU A 22 2.83 9.25 0.16
CA GLU A 22 3.45 9.20 -1.16
C GLU A 22 4.27 7.92 -1.31
N LEU A 23 3.86 7.06 -2.22
CA LEU A 23 4.62 5.90 -2.65
C LEU A 23 5.45 6.29 -3.87
N VAL A 24 6.77 6.09 -3.81
CA VAL A 24 7.69 6.40 -4.92
C VAL A 24 8.25 5.10 -5.47
N PHE A 25 8.00 4.85 -6.75
CA PHE A 25 8.42 3.63 -7.42
C PHE A 25 9.73 3.88 -8.16
N ALA A 26 10.85 3.61 -7.50
CA ALA A 26 12.20 3.91 -8.00
C ALA A 26 12.90 2.67 -8.57
N THR A 27 13.81 2.85 -9.53
CA THR A 27 14.68 1.77 -10.03
C THR A 27 15.93 1.64 -9.17
N THR A 28 16.62 0.50 -9.22
CA THR A 28 17.86 0.30 -8.45
C THR A 28 18.94 1.29 -8.90
N GLY A 29 19.48 2.08 -7.97
CA GLY A 29 20.52 3.08 -8.24
C GLY A 29 20.01 4.46 -8.66
N GLU A 30 18.68 4.66 -8.76
CA GLU A 30 18.05 5.95 -9.03
C GLU A 30 17.93 6.79 -7.75
N ASP A 31 18.17 8.11 -7.87
CA ASP A 31 17.89 9.08 -6.80
C ASP A 31 16.38 9.22 -6.62
N ASP A 32 15.90 8.89 -5.42
CA ASP A 32 14.48 8.92 -5.09
C ASP A 32 13.88 10.31 -5.31
N ASN A 33 14.63 11.38 -5.03
CA ASN A 33 14.13 12.74 -5.20
C ASN A 33 13.98 13.17 -6.66
N ALA A 34 14.70 12.51 -7.56
CA ALA A 34 14.65 12.76 -9.00
C ALA A 34 13.58 11.93 -9.73
N VAL A 35 12.90 11.02 -9.03
CA VAL A 35 11.83 10.19 -9.63
C VAL A 35 10.70 11.10 -10.12
N SER A 36 10.28 10.87 -11.35
CA SER A 36 9.21 11.62 -12.02
C SER A 36 7.84 11.38 -11.37
N GLU A 37 6.94 12.37 -11.45
CA GLU A 37 5.61 12.32 -10.80
C GLU A 37 4.72 11.18 -11.31
N ASP A 38 4.88 10.75 -12.57
CA ASP A 38 4.15 9.63 -13.16
C ASP A 38 4.50 8.28 -12.51
N ARG A 39 5.61 8.22 -11.77
CA ARG A 39 6.10 7.08 -10.98
C ARG A 39 5.86 7.23 -9.48
N LYS A 40 4.94 8.11 -9.09
CA LYS A 40 4.50 8.30 -7.70
C LYS A 40 3.00 8.00 -7.57
N LEU A 41 2.60 7.49 -6.41
CA LEU A 41 1.18 7.33 -6.03
C LEU A 41 0.95 8.01 -4.69
N ARG A 42 -0.20 8.68 -4.53
CA ARG A 42 -0.63 9.23 -3.25
C ARG A 42 -1.88 8.50 -2.78
N LEU A 43 -1.75 7.79 -1.67
CA LEU A 43 -2.82 6.96 -1.11
C LEU A 43 -3.10 7.36 0.33
N LYS A 44 -4.33 7.11 0.78
CA LYS A 44 -4.70 7.35 2.18
C LYS A 44 -3.95 6.36 3.08
N ARG A 45 -3.40 6.85 4.19
CA ARG A 45 -2.77 6.00 5.22
C ARG A 45 -3.70 4.87 5.68
N SER A 46 -4.99 5.17 5.82
CA SER A 46 -6.01 4.18 6.22
C SER A 46 -6.14 3.00 5.25
N LEU A 47 -5.86 3.18 3.96
CA LEU A 47 -5.79 2.08 3.01
C LEU A 47 -4.52 1.26 3.23
N LEU A 48 -3.37 1.94 3.35
CA LEU A 48 -2.07 1.28 3.44
C LEU A 48 -1.88 0.51 4.75
N ILE A 49 -2.40 1.01 5.88
CA ILE A 49 -2.22 0.37 7.19
C ILE A 49 -2.88 -1.03 7.28
N THR A 50 -3.84 -1.31 6.40
CA THR A 50 -4.46 -2.64 6.26
C THR A 50 -3.51 -3.69 5.70
N MET A 51 -2.42 -3.26 5.06
CA MET A 51 -1.42 -4.14 4.46
C MET A 51 -0.20 -4.26 5.38
N PRO A 52 0.19 -5.48 5.79
CA PRO A 52 1.32 -5.72 6.69
C PRO A 52 2.62 -5.03 6.31
N PHE A 53 2.94 -4.95 5.01
CA PHE A 53 4.14 -4.26 4.54
C PHE A 53 4.22 -2.80 5.00
N PHE A 54 3.13 -2.06 4.87
CA PHE A 54 3.10 -0.65 5.26
C PHE A 54 2.82 -0.46 6.74
N ASN A 55 2.24 -1.46 7.42
CA ASN A 55 1.88 -1.37 8.83
C ASN A 55 3.08 -1.03 9.73
N ALA A 56 4.25 -1.64 9.47
CA ALA A 56 5.47 -1.36 10.23
C ALA A 56 6.00 0.06 10.00
N ALA A 57 5.96 0.55 8.76
CA ALA A 57 6.42 1.89 8.38
C ALA A 57 5.45 3.00 8.79
N LEU A 58 4.15 2.68 8.95
CA LEU A 58 3.09 3.65 9.19
C LEU A 58 2.50 3.62 10.61
N LYS A 59 3.06 2.80 11.53
CA LYS A 59 2.62 2.76 12.94
C LYS A 59 3.07 4.02 13.70
N GLU A 60 2.15 4.53 14.52
CA GLU A 60 2.17 5.87 15.12
C GLU A 60 3.42 6.21 15.96
N ASP A 61 4.12 5.23 16.53
CA ASP A 61 5.30 5.51 17.37
C ASP A 61 6.57 5.92 16.58
N SER A 62 6.58 5.76 15.26
CA SER A 62 7.67 6.26 14.38
C SER A 62 7.35 7.62 13.74
N TYR A 63 6.16 8.15 14.00
CA TYR A 63 5.63 9.39 13.42
C TYR A 63 5.93 10.59 14.33
N ALA A 64 7.21 10.96 14.42
CA ALA A 64 7.56 12.30 14.88
C ALA A 64 7.22 13.31 13.78
N GLU A 65 6.52 14.40 14.13
CA GLU A 65 6.29 15.56 13.25
C GLU A 65 7.60 15.94 12.53
N GLY A 66 7.66 15.70 11.22
CA GLY A 66 8.84 15.97 10.39
C GLY A 66 9.37 14.81 9.56
N GLN A 67 8.94 13.56 9.81
CA GLN A 67 9.23 12.46 8.88
C GLN A 67 8.30 12.54 7.66
N THR A 68 8.90 12.58 6.47
CA THR A 68 8.17 12.64 5.20
C THR A 68 7.23 11.45 5.08
N ASN A 69 5.95 11.70 4.80
CA ASN A 69 4.92 10.71 4.48
C ASN A 69 5.23 9.98 3.16
N ARG A 70 6.36 9.29 3.11
CA ARG A 70 6.97 8.83 1.86
C ARG A 70 7.55 7.44 2.03
N VAL A 71 7.15 6.52 1.16
CA VAL A 71 7.66 5.15 1.11
C VAL A 71 8.24 4.88 -0.27
N VAL A 72 9.48 4.42 -0.32
CA VAL A 72 10.15 4.06 -1.58
C VAL A 72 9.99 2.56 -1.83
N ILE A 73 9.52 2.20 -3.01
CA ILE A 73 9.27 0.82 -3.44
C ILE A 73 10.13 0.57 -4.68
N ARG A 74 10.94 -0.49 -4.67
CA ARG A 74 11.83 -0.84 -5.79
C ARG A 74 11.51 -2.20 -6.41
N GLU A 75 10.81 -3.05 -5.67
CA GLU A 75 10.54 -4.44 -6.03
C GLU A 75 9.27 -4.60 -6.88
N VAL A 76 8.43 -3.56 -6.95
CA VAL A 76 7.14 -3.57 -7.65
C VAL A 76 7.08 -2.42 -8.65
N GLY A 77 6.69 -2.70 -9.89
CA GLY A 77 6.44 -1.67 -10.90
C GLY A 77 5.14 -0.90 -10.62
N ILE A 78 5.11 0.40 -10.95
CA ILE A 78 3.95 1.25 -10.64
C ILE A 78 2.65 0.75 -11.26
N ASP A 79 2.67 0.22 -12.48
CA ASP A 79 1.46 -0.27 -13.14
C ASP A 79 0.86 -1.48 -12.41
N VAL A 80 1.72 -2.34 -11.85
CA VAL A 80 1.30 -3.47 -11.01
C VAL A 80 0.76 -2.96 -9.68
N ALA A 81 1.45 -2.00 -9.06
CA ALA A 81 0.99 -1.40 -7.81
C ALA A 81 -0.35 -0.68 -7.97
N ARG A 82 -0.60 -0.03 -9.11
CA ARG A 82 -1.90 0.59 -9.43
C ARG A 82 -3.04 -0.41 -9.52
N VAL A 83 -2.77 -1.68 -9.83
CA VAL A 83 -3.78 -2.75 -9.83
C VAL A 83 -4.00 -3.28 -8.42
N VAL A 84 -2.92 -3.47 -7.64
CA VAL A 84 -2.99 -4.06 -6.30
C VAL A 84 -3.51 -3.09 -5.24
N LEU A 85 -3.12 -1.82 -5.32
CA LEU A 85 -3.43 -0.79 -4.31
C LEU A 85 -4.74 -0.05 -4.61
N GLN A 86 -5.66 -0.67 -5.34
CA GLN A 86 -6.98 -0.11 -5.57
C GLN A 86 -7.81 -0.25 -4.30
N ALA A 87 -8.59 0.80 -4.00
CA ALA A 87 -9.45 0.81 -2.81
C ALA A 87 -10.62 -0.17 -2.90
N ASP A 88 -10.95 -0.61 -4.12
CA ASP A 88 -12.04 -1.53 -4.43
C ASP A 88 -11.47 -2.83 -5.01
N SER A 89 -11.76 -3.95 -4.34
CA SER A 89 -11.33 -5.28 -4.77
C SER A 89 -11.86 -5.67 -6.13
N ASP A 90 -13.06 -5.20 -6.51
CA ASP A 90 -13.66 -5.49 -7.81
C ASP A 90 -12.89 -4.77 -8.93
N ALA A 91 -12.37 -3.58 -8.64
CA ALA A 91 -11.51 -2.85 -9.56
C ALA A 91 -10.16 -3.57 -9.78
N THR A 92 -9.59 -4.16 -8.73
CA THR A 92 -8.37 -4.99 -8.86
C THR A 92 -8.60 -6.18 -9.79
N LEU A 93 -9.76 -6.84 -9.68
CA LEU A 93 -10.14 -7.94 -10.56
C LEU A 93 -10.29 -7.50 -12.02
N ASN A 94 -10.83 -6.30 -12.26
CA ASN A 94 -10.96 -5.73 -13.61
C ASN A 94 -9.61 -5.29 -14.21
N GLY A 95 -8.62 -4.96 -13.38
CA GLY A 95 -7.26 -4.63 -13.81
C GLY A 95 -6.37 -5.85 -14.11
N LEU A 96 -6.83 -7.06 -13.80
CA LEU A 96 -6.10 -8.29 -14.05
C LEU A 96 -6.20 -8.72 -15.51
N THR A 97 -5.04 -9.00 -16.10
CA THR A 97 -4.87 -9.54 -17.45
C THR A 97 -3.97 -10.77 -17.39
N LYS A 98 -4.00 -11.62 -18.41
CA LYS A 98 -3.08 -12.77 -18.49
C LYS A 98 -1.61 -12.34 -18.43
N ALA A 99 -1.28 -11.15 -18.95
CA ALA A 99 0.08 -10.63 -19.01
C ALA A 99 0.58 -10.11 -17.65
N ASN A 100 -0.30 -9.54 -16.82
CA ASN A 100 0.07 -8.98 -15.51
C ASN A 100 -0.30 -9.87 -14.31
N PHE A 101 -0.98 -11.00 -14.54
CA PHE A 101 -1.47 -11.87 -13.46
C PHE A 101 -0.37 -12.28 -12.48
N LEU A 102 0.76 -12.79 -12.98
CA LEU A 102 1.87 -13.21 -12.12
C LEU A 102 2.53 -12.02 -11.39
N PRO A 103 2.88 -10.90 -12.07
CA PRO A 103 3.35 -9.69 -11.38
C PRO A 103 2.40 -9.18 -10.29
N VAL A 104 1.09 -9.11 -10.57
CA VAL A 104 0.08 -8.63 -9.62
C VAL A 104 0.00 -9.56 -8.41
N LEU A 105 0.00 -10.87 -8.64
CA LEU A 105 -0.02 -11.84 -7.57
C LEU A 105 1.23 -11.72 -6.69
N ARG A 106 2.42 -11.58 -7.30
CA ARG A 106 3.68 -11.34 -6.56
C ARG A 106 3.62 -10.08 -5.71
N ALA A 107 3.11 -8.98 -6.27
CA ALA A 107 2.97 -7.71 -5.57
C ALA A 107 1.96 -7.80 -4.41
N LEU A 108 0.85 -8.53 -4.57
CA LEU A 108 -0.05 -8.86 -3.46
C LEU A 108 0.69 -9.62 -2.36
N GLY A 109 1.49 -10.64 -2.70
CA GLY A 109 2.35 -11.32 -1.74
C GLY A 109 3.30 -10.38 -1.01
N TYR A 110 3.95 -9.48 -1.75
CA TYR A 110 4.87 -8.50 -1.19
C TYR A 110 4.17 -7.53 -0.21
N PHE A 111 3.02 -6.95 -0.59
CA PHE A 111 2.32 -5.99 0.26
C PHE A 111 1.55 -6.65 1.41
N CYS A 112 1.03 -7.86 1.21
CA CYS A 112 0.19 -8.57 2.18
C CYS A 112 0.96 -9.51 3.11
N SER A 113 2.22 -9.84 2.83
CA SER A 113 3.01 -10.69 3.74
C SER A 113 3.73 -9.84 4.79
N ALA A 114 3.69 -10.31 6.05
CA ALA A 114 4.50 -9.72 7.14
C ALA A 114 5.99 -10.08 7.02
N ALA A 115 6.32 -11.04 6.15
CA ALA A 115 7.66 -11.46 5.82
C ALA A 115 7.69 -11.66 4.29
N ALA A 116 8.48 -10.84 3.58
CA ALA A 116 8.60 -10.80 2.12
C ALA A 116 9.17 -12.09 1.47
N THR A 117 8.92 -13.26 2.04
CA THR A 117 9.52 -14.54 1.66
C THR A 117 8.46 -15.60 1.64
N ASP A 118 7.73 -15.67 0.53
CA ASP A 118 6.98 -16.86 0.17
C ASP A 118 7.10 -17.06 -1.35
N ALA A 119 8.36 -17.14 -1.80
CA ALA A 119 8.75 -17.33 -3.20
C ALA A 119 8.25 -18.67 -3.78
N ASP A 120 7.84 -19.62 -2.93
CA ASP A 120 7.50 -20.98 -3.33
C ASP A 120 6.12 -21.09 -3.96
N TRP A 121 5.10 -20.39 -3.45
CA TRP A 121 3.77 -20.39 -4.10
C TRP A 121 3.81 -19.63 -5.44
N ILE A 122 4.61 -18.57 -5.53
CA ILE A 122 4.85 -17.81 -6.77
C ILE A 122 5.47 -18.71 -7.84
N ARG A 123 6.53 -19.47 -7.48
CA ARG A 123 7.18 -20.44 -8.37
C ARG A 123 6.25 -21.57 -8.80
N GLN A 124 5.27 -21.92 -7.97
CA GLN A 124 4.26 -22.93 -8.32
C GLN A 124 3.24 -22.38 -9.32
N ALA A 125 2.85 -21.11 -9.20
CA ALA A 125 1.98 -20.42 -10.17
C ALA A 125 2.66 -20.29 -11.54
N GLU A 126 3.94 -19.91 -11.58
CA GLU A 126 4.74 -19.84 -12.82
C GLU A 126 4.78 -21.18 -13.56
N ARG A 127 5.07 -22.27 -12.83
CA ARG A 127 5.15 -23.62 -13.41
C ARG A 127 3.82 -24.11 -14.00
N LYS A 128 2.68 -23.67 -13.46
CA LYS A 128 1.35 -24.03 -13.98
C LYS A 128 0.99 -23.25 -15.24
N MET A 129 1.38 -21.98 -15.33
CA MET A 129 1.06 -21.15 -16.51
C MET A 129 1.84 -21.57 -17.76
N VAL A 130 3.08 -22.07 -17.61
CA VAL A 130 3.88 -22.61 -18.73
C VAL A 130 3.27 -23.89 -19.33
N ARG A 131 2.47 -24.64 -18.56
CA ARG A 131 1.86 -25.90 -19.03
C ARG A 131 0.50 -25.74 -19.72
N CYS A 132 -0.03 -24.52 -19.76
CA CYS A 132 -1.36 -24.22 -20.29
C CYS A 132 -1.35 -23.27 -21.51
N GLY A 133 -0.18 -23.03 -22.10
CA GLY A 133 0.00 -22.30 -23.37
C GLY A 133 0.40 -23.26 -24.47
#